data_AF-A0AAV5M729-F1
#
_entry.id   AF-A0AAV5M729-F1
#
_cell.length_a   1.000
_cell.length_b   1.000
_cell.length_c   1.000
_cell.angle_alpha   90.00
_cell.angle_beta   90.00
_cell.angle_gamma   90.00
#
_symmetry.space_group_name_H-M   'P 1'
#
loop_
_entity.id
_entity.type
_entity.pdbx_description
1 polymer ?
#
loop_
_entity_poly.entity_id
_entity_poly.type
_entity_poly.pdbx_seq_one_letter_code
_entity_poly.pdbx_strand_id
1 'polypeptide(L)'
;MGGCSLSEPMEGVDLGVWGYLEGKTDLKIQALEEVEELRTKRADKQDFLDIKFHAALDAFNKDRASLPQPLPNPSPLAPLPVAAPDPRTQEMINEKLKKAEDIAPARQEPVLDLSKYTAADVRVTDQKLQVCDICGAFFSVYDSDRLLADHFGGKLHLGYMQIHDKLSELQVALFFH
;
A
#
# COMPACT_ATOMS: atom_id res chain seq x y z
N MET A 1 -83.49 -31.41 -22.35
CA MET A 1 -83.47 -32.47 -21.32
C MET A 1 -82.01 -32.62 -20.94
N GLY A 2 -81.56 -32.03 -19.82
CA GLY A 2 -81.64 -32.66 -18.49
C GLY A 2 -80.36 -33.50 -18.29
N GLY A 3 -79.54 -33.33 -17.26
CA GLY A 3 -79.67 -32.54 -16.06
C GLY A 3 -78.32 -32.38 -15.36
N CYS A 4 -78.34 -31.55 -14.32
CA CYS A 4 -77.28 -31.42 -13.33
C CYS A 4 -76.95 -32.76 -12.69
N SER A 5 -75.67 -33.02 -12.44
CA SER A 5 -75.23 -33.86 -11.32
C SER A 5 -74.16 -33.09 -10.55
N LEU A 6 -74.49 -32.87 -9.28
CA LEU A 6 -73.71 -32.22 -8.25
C LEU A 6 -72.87 -33.29 -7.55
N SER A 7 -71.56 -33.08 -7.41
CA SER A 7 -70.60 -33.67 -6.43
C SER A 7 -69.21 -33.54 -7.07
N GLU A 8 -68.16 -33.02 -6.44
CA GLU A 8 -67.64 -33.29 -5.11
C GLU A 8 -67.01 -32.02 -4.48
N PRO A 9 -66.94 -31.91 -3.15
CA PRO A 9 -66.20 -30.84 -2.50
C PRO A 9 -64.70 -31.13 -2.61
N MET A 10 -63.91 -30.16 -3.09
CA MET A 10 -62.45 -30.17 -2.92
C MET A 10 -62.14 -29.90 -1.44
N GLU A 11 -62.38 -30.90 -0.59
CA GLU A 11 -61.83 -30.96 0.75
C GLU A 11 -60.34 -31.34 0.67
N GLY A 12 -59.50 -30.58 1.37
CA GLY A 12 -58.16 -31.04 1.76
C GLY A 12 -57.01 -30.50 0.93
N VAL A 13 -56.72 -29.19 1.01
CA VAL A 13 -55.32 -28.76 0.92
C VAL A 13 -54.68 -29.17 2.25
N ASP A 14 -53.83 -30.19 2.19
CA ASP A 14 -53.08 -30.74 3.32
C ASP A 14 -52.38 -29.64 4.14
N LEU A 15 -52.98 -29.27 5.28
CA LEU A 15 -52.35 -28.43 6.31
C LEU A 15 -51.02 -29.03 6.81
N GLY A 16 -50.79 -30.33 6.62
CA GLY A 16 -49.55 -31.03 6.98
C GLY A 16 -48.39 -30.82 6.00
N VAL A 17 -48.65 -30.61 4.70
CA VAL A 17 -47.60 -30.39 3.69
C VAL A 17 -47.14 -28.93 3.69
N TRP A 18 -48.06 -27.99 3.93
CA TRP A 18 -47.73 -26.57 4.09
C TRP A 18 -46.86 -26.33 5.33
N GLY A 19 -47.19 -26.95 6.48
CA GLY A 19 -46.36 -26.85 7.70
C GLY A 19 -44.97 -27.50 7.58
N TYR A 20 -44.81 -28.54 6.75
CA TYR A 20 -43.51 -29.19 6.52
C TYR A 20 -42.57 -28.39 5.60
N LEU A 21 -43.14 -27.55 4.73
CA LEU A 21 -42.39 -26.56 3.94
C LEU A 21 -42.08 -25.30 4.79
N GLU A 22 -43.04 -24.83 5.59
CA GLU A 22 -42.91 -23.69 6.51
C GLU A 22 -41.74 -23.90 7.50
N GLY A 23 -41.65 -25.07 8.14
CA GLY A 23 -40.55 -25.37 9.06
C GLY A 23 -39.17 -25.48 8.40
N LYS A 24 -39.09 -25.83 7.11
CA LYS A 24 -37.83 -25.80 6.34
C LYS A 24 -37.44 -24.38 5.94
N THR A 25 -38.42 -23.51 5.67
CA THR A 25 -38.16 -22.09 5.41
C THR A 25 -37.77 -21.35 6.68
N ASP A 26 -38.38 -21.65 7.82
CA ASP A 26 -38.06 -21.02 9.11
C ASP A 26 -36.61 -21.28 9.55
N LEU A 27 -36.16 -22.55 9.46
CA LEU A 27 -34.76 -22.90 9.73
C LEU A 27 -33.79 -22.22 8.76
N LYS A 28 -34.19 -22.07 7.49
CA LYS A 28 -33.38 -21.38 6.47
C LYS A 28 -33.31 -19.88 6.73
N ILE A 29 -34.39 -19.26 7.19
CA ILE A 29 -34.43 -17.84 7.55
C ILE A 29 -33.54 -17.59 8.77
N GLN A 30 -33.68 -18.42 9.83
CA GLN A 30 -32.85 -18.32 11.02
C GLN A 30 -31.35 -18.48 10.71
N ALA A 31 -30.99 -19.44 9.85
CA ALA A 31 -29.60 -19.62 9.44
C ALA A 31 -29.06 -18.45 8.61
N LEU A 32 -29.88 -17.83 7.76
CA LEU A 32 -29.47 -16.64 6.99
C LEU A 32 -29.31 -15.41 7.88
N GLU A 33 -30.16 -15.24 8.89
CA GLU A 33 -30.05 -14.17 9.89
C GLU A 33 -28.76 -14.30 10.71
N GLU A 34 -28.44 -15.51 11.17
CA GLU A 34 -27.19 -15.78 11.89
C GLU A 34 -25.95 -15.53 11.01
N VAL A 35 -26.01 -15.88 9.72
CA VAL A 35 -24.94 -15.56 8.76
C VAL A 35 -24.78 -14.05 8.57
N GLU A 36 -25.87 -13.30 8.52
CA GLU A 36 -25.80 -11.84 8.39
C GLU A 36 -25.22 -11.19 9.65
N GLU A 37 -25.62 -11.64 10.84
CA GLU A 37 -25.05 -11.20 12.10
C GLU A 37 -23.53 -11.49 12.16
N LEU A 38 -23.10 -12.67 11.71
CA LEU A 38 -21.68 -13.03 11.63
C LEU A 38 -20.92 -12.19 10.61
N ARG A 39 -21.56 -11.78 9.51
CA ARG A 39 -20.96 -10.84 8.53
C ARG A 39 -20.76 -9.46 9.15
N THR A 40 -21.75 -8.93 9.85
CA THR A 40 -21.61 -7.65 10.57
C THR A 40 -20.53 -7.74 11.64
N LYS A 41 -20.52 -8.78 12.48
CA LYS A 41 -19.46 -9.01 13.48
C LYS A 41 -18.07 -9.12 12.86
N ARG A 42 -17.95 -9.67 11.65
CA ARG A 42 -16.67 -9.73 10.91
C ARG A 42 -16.28 -8.34 10.40
N ALA A 43 -17.22 -7.59 9.83
CA ALA A 43 -16.99 -6.24 9.36
C ALA A 43 -16.54 -5.33 10.51
N ASP A 44 -17.25 -5.34 11.65
CA ASP A 44 -16.88 -4.54 12.83
C ASP A 44 -15.49 -4.88 13.37
N LYS A 45 -15.12 -6.17 13.35
CA LYS A 45 -13.77 -6.61 13.75
C LYS A 45 -12.72 -6.14 12.75
N GLN A 46 -13.01 -6.21 11.45
CA GLN A 46 -12.11 -5.74 10.41
C GLN A 46 -11.92 -4.22 10.52
N ASP A 47 -13.00 -3.47 10.67
CA ASP A 47 -12.98 -2.01 10.85
C ASP A 47 -12.18 -1.61 12.09
N PHE A 48 -12.36 -2.32 13.21
CA PHE A 48 -11.56 -2.07 14.42
C PHE A 48 -10.06 -2.28 14.18
N LEU A 49 -9.69 -3.35 13.47
CA LEU A 49 -8.30 -3.65 13.13
C LEU A 49 -7.73 -2.60 12.17
N ASP A 50 -8.52 -2.17 11.18
CA ASP A 50 -8.12 -1.16 10.20
C ASP A 50 -7.90 0.20 10.86
N ILE A 51 -8.80 0.61 11.76
CA ILE A 51 -8.63 1.83 12.57
C ILE A 51 -7.37 1.75 13.43
N LYS A 52 -7.14 0.61 14.10
CA LYS A 52 -5.96 0.43 14.94
C LYS A 52 -4.66 0.44 14.13
N PHE A 53 -4.68 -0.15 12.94
CA PHE A 53 -3.53 -0.16 12.03
C PHE A 53 -3.23 1.26 11.52
N HIS A 54 -4.26 2.00 11.09
CA HIS A 54 -4.11 3.40 10.67
C HIS A 54 -3.52 4.27 11.79
N ALA A 55 -4.03 4.13 13.01
CA ALA A 55 -3.51 4.86 14.16
C ALA A 55 -2.04 4.51 14.47
N ALA A 56 -1.66 3.24 14.31
CA ALA A 56 -0.27 2.80 14.49
C ALA A 56 0.65 3.38 13.40
N LEU A 57 0.19 3.39 12.15
CA LEU A 57 0.91 4.03 11.04
C LEU A 57 1.07 5.53 11.25
N ASP A 58 0.03 6.22 11.71
CA ASP A 58 0.08 7.65 12.03
C ASP A 58 1.08 7.93 13.16
N ALA A 59 1.07 7.12 14.22
CA ALA A 59 2.04 7.24 15.30
C ALA A 59 3.47 7.03 14.79
N PHE A 60 3.71 5.99 13.98
CA PHE A 60 5.02 5.73 13.39
C PHE A 60 5.47 6.86 12.46
N ASN A 61 4.58 7.38 11.63
CA ASN A 61 4.86 8.50 10.74
C ASN A 61 5.19 9.79 11.51
N LYS A 62 4.50 10.02 12.63
CA LYS A 62 4.75 11.14 13.53
C LYS A 62 6.11 11.03 14.22
N ASP A 63 6.45 9.84 14.74
CA ASP A 63 7.76 9.59 15.35
C ASP A 63 8.87 9.76 14.32
N ARG A 64 8.69 9.25 13.10
CA ARG A 64 9.60 9.48 11.96
C ARG A 64 9.77 10.96 11.64
N ALA A 65 8.70 11.76 11.65
CA ALA A 65 8.76 13.19 11.38
C ALA A 65 9.46 13.99 12.50
N SER A 66 9.46 13.47 13.73
CA SER A 66 10.14 14.07 14.88
C SER A 66 11.62 13.72 15.00
N LEU A 67 12.08 12.67 14.29
CA LEU A 67 13.50 12.37 14.20
C LEU A 67 14.22 13.54 13.51
N PRO A 68 15.43 13.90 13.97
CA PRO A 68 16.24 14.89 13.29
C PRO A 68 16.39 14.49 11.83
N GLN A 69 15.99 15.37 10.91
CA GLN A 69 16.35 15.22 9.51
C GLN A 69 17.87 15.06 9.45
N PRO A 70 18.41 14.15 8.60
CA PRO A 70 19.84 14.12 8.33
C PRO A 70 20.30 15.55 8.09
N LEU A 71 21.35 15.97 8.79
CA LEU A 71 21.87 17.33 8.66
C LEU A 71 21.92 17.67 7.17
N PRO A 72 21.35 18.81 6.73
CA PRO A 72 21.62 19.28 5.38
C PRO A 72 23.14 19.26 5.25
N ASN A 73 23.61 18.55 4.22
CA ASN A 73 25.02 18.48 3.85
C ASN A 73 25.60 19.89 4.04
N PRO A 74 26.74 20.07 4.75
CA PRO A 74 27.18 21.39 5.17
C PRO A 74 27.08 22.34 3.99
N SER A 75 26.37 23.46 4.20
CA SER A 75 26.27 24.53 3.20
C SER A 75 27.66 24.73 2.59
N PRO A 76 27.76 24.89 1.26
CA PRO A 76 29.03 25.21 0.64
C PRO A 76 29.64 26.35 1.46
N LEU A 77 30.86 26.12 1.96
CA LEU A 77 31.64 27.09 2.72
C LEU A 77 31.41 28.47 2.10
N ALA A 78 31.10 29.46 2.95
CA ALA A 78 30.73 30.82 2.55
C ALA A 78 31.44 31.22 1.25
N PRO A 79 30.72 31.65 0.21
CA PRO A 79 31.36 32.06 -1.03
C PRO A 79 32.46 33.05 -0.68
N LEU A 80 33.71 32.65 -0.93
CA LEU A 80 34.81 33.59 -1.03
C LEU A 80 34.32 34.73 -1.91
N PRO A 81 34.67 36.00 -1.62
CA PRO A 81 34.14 37.14 -2.36
C PRO A 81 34.36 36.89 -3.85
N VAL A 82 33.28 36.53 -4.55
CA VAL A 82 33.31 36.33 -5.99
C VAL A 82 33.58 37.72 -6.53
N ALA A 83 34.78 37.92 -7.05
CA ALA A 83 35.13 39.10 -7.81
C ALA A 83 33.99 39.35 -8.80
N ALA A 84 33.50 40.59 -8.83
CA ALA A 84 32.42 41.00 -9.72
C ALA A 84 32.67 40.43 -11.13
N PRO A 85 31.69 39.77 -11.76
CA PRO A 85 31.88 39.21 -13.09
C PRO A 85 32.45 40.27 -14.03
N ASP A 86 33.55 39.95 -14.72
CA ASP A 86 34.17 40.86 -15.68
C ASP A 86 33.09 41.38 -16.66
N PRO A 87 33.07 42.68 -17.00
CA PRO A 87 32.03 43.29 -17.82
C PRO A 87 31.80 42.55 -19.14
N ARG A 88 32.81 41.89 -19.69
CA ARG A 88 32.69 41.06 -20.91
C ARG A 88 31.86 39.79 -20.68
N THR A 89 31.97 39.19 -19.50
CA THR A 89 31.17 38.02 -19.10
C THR A 89 29.72 38.42 -18.89
N GLN A 90 29.48 39.61 -18.35
CA GLN A 90 28.14 40.15 -18.13
C GLN A 90 27.44 40.49 -19.44
N GLU A 91 28.16 40.98 -20.45
CA GLU A 91 27.63 41.17 -21.81
C GLU A 91 27.23 39.84 -22.46
N MET A 92 28.05 38.78 -22.34
CA MET A 92 27.71 37.45 -22.87
C MET A 92 26.47 36.85 -22.21
N ILE A 93 26.27 37.12 -20.92
CA ILE A 93 25.07 36.68 -20.18
C ILE A 93 23.84 37.44 -20.66
N ASN A 94 23.93 38.76 -20.81
CA ASN A 94 22.82 39.59 -21.27
C ASN A 94 22.44 39.29 -22.73
N GLU A 95 23.42 38.99 -23.59
CA GLU A 95 23.17 38.58 -24.97
C GLU A 95 22.41 37.23 -25.04
N LYS A 96 22.79 36.28 -24.18
CA LYS A 96 22.11 34.97 -24.09
C LYS A 96 20.68 35.09 -23.55
N LEU A 97 20.45 35.96 -22.57
CA LEU A 97 19.12 36.23 -22.00
C LEU A 97 18.20 36.88 -23.03
N LYS A 98 18.68 37.91 -23.73
CA LYS A 98 17.91 38.59 -24.78
C LYS A 98 17.52 37.65 -25.92
N LYS A 99 18.43 36.74 -26.30
CA LYS A 99 18.15 35.73 -27.34
C LYS A 99 17.12 34.68 -26.91
N ALA A 100 16.94 34.45 -25.61
CA ALA A 100 15.90 33.55 -25.09
C ALA A 100 14.52 34.21 -25.05
N GLU A 101 14.45 35.53 -24.90
CA GLU A 101 13.21 36.31 -24.88
C GLU A 101 12.55 36.39 -26.27
N ASP A 102 13.35 36.43 -27.36
CA ASP A 102 12.84 36.43 -28.74
C ASP A 102 12.21 35.09 -29.18
N ILE A 103 12.29 34.01 -28.37
CA ILE A 103 11.83 32.66 -28.73
C ILE A 103 10.46 32.31 -28.12
N ALA A 104 9.86 33.17 -27.27
CA ALA A 104 8.60 32.82 -26.60
C ALA A 104 7.53 33.92 -26.63
N PRO A 105 6.39 33.65 -27.30
CA PRO A 105 5.11 34.12 -26.80
C PRO A 105 4.32 32.97 -26.18
N ALA A 106 3.93 33.20 -24.92
CA ALA A 106 2.77 32.63 -24.23
C ALA A 106 2.72 31.10 -24.00
N ARG A 107 3.13 30.67 -22.81
CA ARG A 107 2.27 29.84 -21.93
C ARG A 107 2.82 29.80 -20.51
N GLN A 108 2.01 30.24 -19.55
CA GLN A 108 2.19 29.88 -18.14
C GLN A 108 1.70 28.45 -17.95
N GLU A 109 2.56 27.59 -17.42
CA GLU A 109 2.20 26.37 -16.68
C GLU A 109 3.19 26.31 -15.50
N PRO A 110 2.74 26.12 -14.25
CA PRO A 110 3.65 26.01 -13.12
C PRO A 110 4.43 24.70 -13.25
N VAL A 111 5.67 24.79 -13.75
CA VAL A 111 6.62 23.68 -13.80
C VAL A 111 6.94 23.29 -12.37
N LEU A 112 6.46 22.12 -11.96
CA LEU A 112 6.98 21.38 -10.81
C LEU A 112 8.50 21.31 -10.96
N ASP A 113 9.20 22.01 -10.07
CA ASP A 113 10.65 22.10 -10.07
C ASP A 113 11.27 20.72 -9.79
N LEU A 114 11.57 20.02 -10.88
CA LEU A 114 12.28 18.74 -10.92
C LEU A 114 13.77 18.89 -10.51
N SER A 115 14.23 20.10 -10.16
CA SER A 115 15.61 20.42 -9.82
C SER A 115 16.04 20.01 -8.39
N LYS A 116 15.33 19.06 -7.76
CA LYS A 116 15.76 18.41 -6.51
C LYS A 116 16.23 16.97 -6.69
N TYR A 117 16.20 16.43 -7.91
CA TYR A 117 16.72 15.09 -8.19
C TYR A 117 18.24 15.17 -8.36
N THR A 118 18.95 14.87 -7.27
CA THR A 118 20.42 14.85 -7.23
C THR A 118 20.96 13.78 -8.19
N ALA A 119 22.25 13.84 -8.55
CA ALA A 119 22.91 12.83 -9.39
C ALA A 119 22.83 11.38 -8.85
N ALA A 120 22.35 11.18 -7.62
CA ALA A 120 22.00 9.86 -7.07
C ALA A 120 20.75 9.26 -7.73
N ASP A 121 19.78 10.07 -8.17
CA ASP A 121 18.56 9.57 -8.81
C ASP A 121 18.76 9.17 -10.27
N VAL A 122 19.74 9.75 -10.96
CA VAL A 122 20.15 9.30 -12.30
C VAL A 122 20.86 7.93 -12.23
N ARG A 123 21.29 7.47 -11.03
CA ARG A 123 21.80 6.11 -10.83
C ARG A 123 20.70 5.09 -10.52
N VAL A 124 19.50 5.53 -10.14
CA VAL A 124 18.35 4.66 -9.89
C VAL A 124 17.82 4.07 -11.20
N THR A 125 18.03 4.74 -12.34
CA THR A 125 17.43 4.35 -13.63
C THR A 125 18.04 3.10 -14.29
N ASP A 126 19.04 2.46 -13.69
CA ASP A 126 19.63 1.21 -14.23
C ASP A 126 20.12 0.22 -13.16
N GLN A 127 19.78 0.44 -11.88
CA GLN A 127 20.05 -0.56 -10.84
C GLN A 127 19.02 -1.66 -10.94
N LYS A 128 19.44 -2.84 -11.42
CA LYS A 128 18.62 -4.05 -11.38
C LYS A 128 18.48 -4.47 -9.90
N LEU A 129 17.44 -3.97 -9.26
CA LEU A 129 17.10 -4.30 -7.88
C LEU A 129 16.33 -5.64 -7.83
N GLN A 130 16.65 -6.42 -6.82
CA GLN A 130 15.92 -7.61 -6.40
C GLN A 130 15.41 -7.41 -4.98
N VAL A 131 14.32 -8.10 -4.65
CA VAL A 131 13.76 -8.13 -3.30
C VAL A 131 14.26 -9.40 -2.63
N CYS A 132 14.71 -9.29 -1.39
CA CYS A 132 15.06 -10.45 -0.58
C CYS A 132 13.80 -11.17 -0.11
N ASP A 133 13.71 -12.49 -0.38
CA ASP A 133 12.54 -13.30 -0.03
C ASP A 133 12.33 -13.49 1.48
N ILE A 134 13.35 -13.20 2.30
CA ILE A 134 13.29 -13.34 3.75
C ILE A 134 12.86 -12.03 4.42
N CYS A 135 13.56 -10.93 4.13
CA CYS A 135 13.33 -9.65 4.83
C CYS A 135 12.65 -8.57 3.99
N GLY A 136 12.36 -8.83 2.71
CA GLY A 136 11.69 -7.88 1.82
C GLY A 136 12.50 -6.63 1.46
N ALA A 137 13.76 -6.52 1.91
CA ALA A 137 14.63 -5.40 1.56
C ALA A 137 15.13 -5.53 0.11
N PHE A 138 15.20 -4.39 -0.58
CA PHE A 138 15.80 -4.31 -1.91
C PHE A 138 17.33 -4.40 -1.82
N PHE A 139 17.93 -5.16 -2.73
CA PHE A 139 19.36 -5.21 -2.97
C PHE A 139 19.62 -5.17 -4.48
N SER A 140 20.77 -4.67 -4.90
CA SER A 140 21.16 -4.68 -6.31
C SER A 140 21.79 -6.02 -6.65
N VAL A 141 21.52 -6.54 -7.86
CA VAL A 141 22.24 -7.70 -8.41
C VAL A 141 23.75 -7.44 -8.50
N TYR A 142 24.16 -6.17 -8.51
CA TYR A 142 25.56 -5.75 -8.61
C TYR A 142 26.16 -5.32 -7.26
N ASP A 143 25.51 -5.62 -6.14
CA ASP A 143 26.09 -5.32 -4.83
C ASP A 143 27.32 -6.19 -4.56
N SER A 144 28.30 -5.60 -3.88
CA SER A 144 29.53 -6.32 -3.50
C SER A 144 29.24 -7.38 -2.44
N ASP A 145 30.03 -8.46 -2.43
CA ASP A 145 29.94 -9.53 -1.43
C ASP A 145 29.95 -9.02 0.02
N ARG A 146 30.68 -7.92 0.28
CA ARG A 146 30.69 -7.29 1.61
C ARG A 146 29.33 -6.73 2.00
N LEU A 147 28.67 -6.02 1.08
CA LEU A 147 27.35 -5.44 1.32
C LEU A 147 26.27 -6.54 1.40
N LEU A 148 26.40 -7.60 0.58
CA LEU A 148 25.57 -8.78 0.68
C LEU A 148 25.76 -9.51 2.01
N ALA A 149 27.00 -9.66 2.49
CA ALA A 149 27.29 -10.26 3.79
C ALA A 149 26.66 -9.45 4.93
N ASP A 150 26.74 -8.11 4.87
CA ASP A 150 26.09 -7.23 5.85
C ASP A 150 24.55 -7.31 5.76
N HIS A 151 23.99 -7.53 4.56
CA HIS A 151 22.56 -7.78 4.38
C HIS A 151 22.13 -9.11 5.01
N PHE A 152 22.75 -10.23 4.64
CA PHE A 152 22.37 -11.57 5.12
C PHE A 152 22.71 -11.79 6.60
N GLY A 153 23.78 -11.18 7.09
CA GLY A 153 24.14 -11.14 8.51
C GLY A 153 23.40 -10.07 9.32
N GLY A 154 22.56 -9.26 8.67
CA GLY A 154 21.86 -8.16 9.30
C GLY A 154 20.74 -8.62 10.22
N LYS A 155 20.43 -7.82 11.25
CA LYS A 155 19.39 -8.14 12.25
C LYS A 155 18.00 -8.30 11.65
N LEU A 156 17.68 -7.52 10.59
CA LEU A 156 16.41 -7.67 9.88
C LEU A 156 16.32 -9.03 9.19
N HIS A 157 17.35 -9.40 8.43
CA HIS A 157 17.39 -10.69 7.75
C HIS A 157 17.31 -11.87 8.72
N LEU A 158 18.15 -11.87 9.75
CA LEU A 158 18.18 -12.92 10.77
C LEU A 158 16.88 -12.98 11.59
N GLY A 159 16.27 -11.84 11.92
CA GLY A 159 15.01 -11.78 12.65
C GLY A 159 13.85 -12.37 11.86
N TYR A 160 13.72 -12.01 10.58
CA TYR A 160 12.69 -12.60 9.71
C TYR A 160 12.92 -14.09 9.48
N MET A 161 14.17 -14.53 9.32
CA MET A 161 14.50 -15.94 9.20
C MET A 161 14.00 -16.76 10.41
N GLN A 162 14.21 -16.26 11.65
CA GLN A 162 13.69 -16.91 12.86
C GLN A 162 12.16 -16.95 12.92
N ILE A 163 11.49 -15.89 12.43
CA ILE A 163 10.03 -15.85 12.37
C ILE A 163 9.52 -16.90 11.37
N HIS A 164 10.15 -17.01 10.20
CA HIS A 164 9.80 -18.03 9.21
C HIS A 164 9.97 -19.46 9.77
N ASP A 165 11.09 -19.72 10.45
CA ASP A 165 11.32 -21.02 11.10
C ASP A 165 10.21 -21.32 12.12
N LYS A 166 9.89 -20.35 12.99
CA LYS A 166 8.85 -20.53 14.01
C LYS A 166 7.46 -20.72 13.41
N LEU A 167 7.15 -20.01 12.32
CA LEU A 167 5.90 -20.18 11.59
C LEU A 167 5.80 -21.59 11.00
N SER A 168 6.88 -22.14 10.46
CA SER A 168 6.89 -23.50 9.93
C SER A 168 6.63 -24.54 11.03
N GLU A 169 7.25 -24.39 12.21
CA GLU A 169 7.02 -25.25 13.36
C GLU A 169 5.56 -25.22 13.83
N LEU A 170 4.97 -24.03 13.91
CA LEU A 170 3.58 -23.86 14.31
C LEU A 170 2.60 -24.41 13.26
N GLN A 171 2.88 -24.22 11.97
CA GLN A 171 2.08 -24.80 10.90
C GLN A 171 2.08 -26.33 10.99
N VAL A 172 3.26 -26.94 11.19
CA VAL A 172 3.38 -28.38 11.38
C VAL A 172 2.57 -28.83 12.60
N ALA A 173 2.68 -28.15 13.74
CA ALA A 173 1.92 -28.47 14.94
C ALA A 173 0.39 -28.36 14.74
N LEU A 174 -0.08 -27.39 13.95
CA LEU A 174 -1.50 -27.21 13.62
C LEU A 174 -2.01 -28.25 12.61
N PHE A 175 -1.15 -28.80 11.75
CA PHE A 175 -1.53 -29.85 10.80
C PHE A 175 -1.61 -31.25 11.42
N PHE A 176 -1.03 -31.44 12.62
CA PHE A 176 -1.05 -32.72 13.35
C PHE A 176 -2.13 -32.81 14.45
N HIS A 177 -3.08 -31.88 14.49
CA HIS A 177 -4.24 -31.89 15.40
C HIS A 177 -5.55 -31.71 14.63
#